data_AF-A0A832WM80-F1
#
_entry.id   AF-A0A832WM80-F1
#
_cell.length_a   1.000
_cell.length_b   1.000
_cell.length_c   1.000
_cell.angle_alpha   90.00
_cell.angle_beta   90.00
_cell.angle_gamma   90.00
#
_symmetry.space_group_name_H-M   'P 1'
#
loop_
_entity.id
_entity.type
_entity.pdbx_description
1 polymer ?
#
loop_
_entity_poly.entity_id
_entity_poly.type
_entity_poly.pdbx_seq_one_letter_code
_entity_poly.pdbx_strand_id
1 'polypeptide(L)'
;MEVLVLSPAALYRRTVKALRDLTGFAREVVGLEEFGVGIVENPREYVRWLAKRVDEGTAEDALLTLVGGSGALVVRVGGDTYHVLIGPAYRSEESVKAALAHELAHLLQHRLKLFPKDVPRPAGAVRSVLLPLEVGAEELVLRELPEIGEVRIRMAQEEAREWRRTGDPILDLENALVAVPIRLAARRLGLDTSVQEPSIEDPELREVKEELVKLARGVDPWDQSDVERYTRKSVSILLDWLLDQDRHHSTSDSNNRKPSSEFRRR
;
A
#
# COMPACT_ATOMS: atom_id res chain seq x y z
N MET A 1 -15.35 12.92 -10.65
CA MET A 1 -15.01 11.75 -9.81
C MET A 1 -16.28 11.01 -9.39
N GLU A 2 -16.43 9.77 -9.83
CA GLU A 2 -17.48 8.83 -9.42
C GLU A 2 -16.84 7.76 -8.53
N VAL A 3 -17.44 7.45 -7.37
CA VAL A 3 -16.85 6.50 -6.41
C VAL A 3 -17.86 5.41 -6.05
N LEU A 4 -17.44 4.16 -6.15
CA LEU A 4 -18.21 2.99 -5.70
C LEU A 4 -17.43 2.24 -4.61
N VAL A 5 -17.98 2.22 -3.40
CA VAL A 5 -17.41 1.45 -2.28
C VAL A 5 -17.96 0.03 -2.30
N LEU A 6 -17.08 -0.92 -2.52
CA LEU A 6 -17.36 -2.32 -2.71
C LEU A 6 -17.01 -3.10 -1.44
N SER A 7 -17.96 -3.86 -0.90
CA SER A 7 -17.75 -4.63 0.33
C SER A 7 -18.37 -6.03 0.26
N PRO A 8 -17.78 -7.04 0.94
CA PRO A 8 -18.41 -8.33 1.13
C PRO A 8 -19.79 -8.19 1.76
N ALA A 9 -20.72 -9.07 1.40
CA ALA A 9 -22.08 -9.05 1.98
C ALA A 9 -22.09 -9.05 3.52
N ALA A 10 -21.14 -9.77 4.14
CA ALA A 10 -20.99 -9.83 5.59
C ALA A 10 -20.56 -8.49 6.24
N LEU A 11 -19.95 -7.59 5.47
CA LEU A 11 -19.51 -6.26 5.94
C LEU A 11 -20.42 -5.13 5.47
N TYR A 12 -21.27 -5.36 4.48
CA TYR A 12 -22.08 -4.32 3.82
C TYR A 12 -22.76 -3.35 4.79
N ARG A 13 -23.46 -3.85 5.82
CA ARG A 13 -24.13 -2.98 6.81
C ARG A 13 -23.15 -2.08 7.57
N ARG A 14 -21.97 -2.60 7.92
CA ARG A 14 -20.91 -1.82 8.60
C ARG A 14 -20.31 -0.80 7.64
N THR A 15 -20.06 -1.18 6.38
CA THR A 15 -19.55 -0.27 5.34
C THR A 15 -20.51 0.88 5.08
N VAL A 16 -21.81 0.62 4.94
CA VAL A 16 -22.83 1.67 4.77
C VAL A 16 -22.84 2.63 5.97
N LYS A 17 -22.77 2.10 7.19
CA LYS A 17 -22.74 2.94 8.39
C LYS A 17 -21.45 3.76 8.47
N ALA A 18 -20.29 3.16 8.23
CA ALA A 18 -19.00 3.84 8.21
C ALA A 18 -18.99 4.99 7.20
N LEU A 19 -19.51 4.78 5.98
CA LEU A 19 -19.64 5.82 4.97
C LEU A 19 -20.52 6.97 5.41
N ARG A 20 -21.68 6.66 5.99
CA ARG A 20 -22.57 7.69 6.52
C ARG A 20 -21.86 8.53 7.57
N ASP A 21 -21.16 7.89 8.50
CA ASP A 21 -20.43 8.58 9.57
C ASP A 21 -19.24 9.40 9.03
N LEU A 22 -18.67 9.02 7.88
CA LEU A 22 -17.60 9.74 7.19
C LEU A 22 -18.11 10.76 6.15
N THR A 23 -19.43 10.99 6.04
CA THR A 23 -19.98 11.88 5.00
C THR A 23 -19.42 13.31 5.09
N GLY A 24 -19.25 13.84 6.30
CA GLY A 24 -18.65 15.16 6.51
C GLY A 24 -17.21 15.22 6.00
N PHE A 25 -16.37 14.27 6.40
CA PHE A 25 -15.00 14.14 5.91
C PHE A 25 -14.93 13.98 4.38
N ALA A 26 -15.78 13.11 3.82
CA ALA A 26 -15.84 12.89 2.39
C ALA A 26 -16.20 14.18 1.63
N ARG A 27 -17.20 14.93 2.09
CA ARG A 27 -17.64 16.17 1.42
C ARG A 27 -16.70 17.35 1.65
N GLU A 28 -16.36 17.61 2.89
CA GLU A 28 -15.70 18.86 3.30
C GLU A 28 -14.18 18.81 3.14
N VAL A 29 -13.57 17.62 3.29
CA VAL A 29 -12.11 17.44 3.19
C VAL A 29 -11.72 16.84 1.85
N VAL A 30 -12.37 15.74 1.45
CA VAL A 30 -12.03 15.02 0.21
C VAL A 30 -12.71 15.66 -1.02
N GLY A 31 -13.82 16.39 -0.82
CA GLY A 31 -14.59 17.00 -1.90
C GLY A 31 -15.47 16.03 -2.68
N LEU A 32 -15.86 14.91 -2.06
CA LEU A 32 -16.75 13.90 -2.61
C LEU A 32 -18.21 14.20 -2.28
N GLU A 33 -18.94 14.68 -3.27
CA GLU A 33 -20.37 15.00 -3.16
C GLU A 33 -21.25 13.74 -3.22
N GLU A 34 -20.87 12.78 -4.06
CA GLU A 34 -21.60 11.55 -4.33
C GLU A 34 -20.69 10.32 -4.31
N PHE A 35 -21.16 9.24 -3.69
CA PHE A 35 -20.54 7.92 -3.72
C PHE A 35 -21.60 6.83 -3.49
N GLY A 36 -21.43 5.70 -4.18
CA GLY A 36 -22.29 4.53 -4.07
C GLY A 36 -21.69 3.46 -3.15
N VAL A 37 -22.52 2.52 -2.71
CA VAL A 37 -22.07 1.28 -2.03
C VAL A 37 -22.58 0.09 -2.80
N GLY A 38 -21.67 -0.83 -3.13
CA GLY A 38 -21.97 -2.10 -3.78
C GLY A 38 -21.55 -3.29 -2.92
N ILE A 39 -22.21 -4.42 -3.18
CA ILE A 39 -21.82 -5.70 -2.61
C ILE A 39 -20.91 -6.42 -3.61
N VAL A 40 -19.79 -6.94 -3.12
CA VAL A 40 -18.94 -7.88 -3.85
C VAL A 40 -19.18 -9.27 -3.28
N GLU A 41 -19.80 -10.14 -4.08
CA GLU A 41 -20.13 -11.51 -3.66
C GLU A 41 -18.87 -12.35 -3.44
N ASN A 42 -17.86 -12.17 -4.30
CA ASN A 42 -16.59 -12.88 -4.21
C ASN A 42 -15.42 -11.89 -4.32
N PRO A 43 -14.89 -11.42 -3.17
CA PRO A 43 -13.77 -10.48 -3.15
C PRO A 43 -12.57 -11.00 -3.92
N ARG A 44 -12.24 -12.29 -3.81
CA ARG A 44 -11.09 -12.88 -4.52
C ARG A 44 -11.26 -12.89 -6.03
N GLU A 45 -12.47 -13.14 -6.54
CA GLU A 45 -12.73 -13.04 -7.98
C GLU A 45 -12.73 -11.61 -8.48
N TYR A 46 -13.24 -10.68 -7.68
CA TYR A 46 -13.19 -9.26 -8.02
C TYR A 46 -11.75 -8.75 -8.09
N VAL A 47 -10.92 -9.13 -7.12
CA VAL A 47 -9.46 -8.96 -7.13
C VAL A 47 -8.84 -9.60 -8.39
N ARG A 48 -9.23 -10.84 -8.70
CA ARG A 48 -9.03 -11.57 -9.98
C ARG A 48 -9.18 -10.67 -11.21
N TRP A 49 -10.39 -10.15 -11.30
CA TRP A 49 -10.89 -9.36 -12.41
C TRP A 49 -10.17 -8.01 -12.52
N LEU A 50 -9.90 -7.34 -11.39
CA LEU A 50 -9.14 -6.10 -11.35
C LEU A 50 -7.71 -6.29 -11.86
N ALA A 51 -7.00 -7.32 -11.41
CA ALA A 51 -5.65 -7.62 -11.87
C ALA A 51 -5.60 -7.78 -13.39
N LYS A 52 -6.56 -8.53 -13.97
CA LYS A 52 -6.69 -8.66 -15.41
C LYS A 52 -6.94 -7.31 -16.12
N ARG A 53 -7.72 -6.41 -15.53
CA ARG A 53 -8.00 -5.09 -16.13
C ARG A 53 -6.80 -4.16 -16.09
N VAL A 54 -5.95 -4.28 -15.08
CA VAL A 54 -4.66 -3.59 -15.00
C VAL A 54 -3.74 -4.10 -16.11
N ASP A 55 -3.64 -5.41 -16.31
CA ASP A 55 -2.85 -6.02 -17.39
C ASP A 55 -3.34 -5.57 -18.78
N GLU A 56 -4.65 -5.41 -18.95
CA GLU A 56 -5.28 -4.92 -20.18
C GLU A 56 -5.16 -3.39 -20.37
N GLY A 57 -4.60 -2.66 -19.40
CA GLY A 57 -4.46 -1.20 -19.45
C GLY A 57 -5.78 -0.43 -19.37
N THR A 58 -6.84 -1.06 -18.84
CA THR A 58 -8.19 -0.50 -18.78
C THR A 58 -8.59 0.00 -17.40
N ALA A 59 -7.87 -0.42 -16.36
CA ALA A 59 -7.81 0.27 -15.07
C ALA A 59 -6.47 1.01 -15.00
N GLU A 60 -6.40 2.15 -14.29
CA GLU A 60 -5.07 2.60 -13.87
C GLU A 60 -4.47 1.50 -13.01
N ASP A 61 -3.14 1.48 -13.00
CA ASP A 61 -2.36 0.61 -12.13
C ASP A 61 -3.04 0.52 -10.78
N ALA A 62 -3.46 -0.69 -10.39
CA ALA A 62 -4.02 -0.93 -9.07
C ALA A 62 -2.90 -0.56 -8.11
N LEU A 63 -2.97 0.70 -7.68
CA LEU A 63 -1.84 1.37 -7.11
C LEU A 63 -1.59 0.88 -5.69
N LEU A 64 -2.35 -0.13 -5.23
CA LEU A 64 -1.80 -1.21 -4.42
C LEU A 64 -2.11 -2.58 -5.03
N THR A 65 -1.06 -3.37 -5.28
CA THR A 65 -1.24 -4.75 -5.72
C THR A 65 -1.81 -5.59 -4.57
N LEU A 66 -2.73 -6.43 -4.98
CA LEU A 66 -3.67 -7.25 -4.23
C LEU A 66 -3.01 -8.24 -3.26
N VAL A 67 -2.69 -7.81 -2.05
CA VAL A 67 -2.36 -8.76 -0.98
C VAL A 67 -3.68 -9.30 -0.38
N GLY A 68 -4.12 -10.43 -0.91
CA GLY A 68 -5.10 -11.33 -0.30
C GLY A 68 -6.58 -10.90 -0.35
N GLY A 69 -6.88 -9.71 -0.85
CA GLY A 69 -8.24 -9.14 -0.81
C GLY A 69 -8.74 -8.90 0.62
N SER A 70 -7.85 -8.94 1.60
CA SER A 70 -8.09 -8.87 3.03
C SER A 70 -8.21 -7.43 3.53
N GLY A 71 -7.45 -6.50 2.94
CA GLY A 71 -7.41 -5.08 3.30
C GLY A 71 -8.32 -4.19 2.44
N ALA A 72 -8.11 -2.89 2.52
CA ALA A 72 -8.80 -1.89 1.70
C ALA A 72 -7.92 -1.42 0.54
N LEU A 73 -8.55 -0.94 -0.54
CA LEU A 73 -7.86 -0.53 -1.75
C LEU A 73 -8.71 0.43 -2.59
N VAL A 74 -8.12 1.54 -3.02
CA VAL A 74 -8.62 2.40 -4.11
C VAL A 74 -8.09 1.91 -5.45
N VAL A 75 -8.97 1.77 -6.45
CA VAL A 75 -8.61 1.51 -7.84
C VAL A 75 -9.36 2.45 -8.77
N ARG A 76 -8.68 3.07 -9.73
CA ARG A 76 -9.35 3.77 -10.82
C ARG A 76 -9.67 2.81 -11.96
N VAL A 77 -10.94 2.66 -12.29
CA VAL A 77 -11.43 1.70 -13.29
C VAL A 77 -11.62 2.29 -14.69
N GLY A 78 -11.39 3.59 -14.83
CA GLY A 78 -11.46 4.33 -16.10
C GLY A 78 -12.02 5.73 -15.92
N GLY A 79 -11.67 6.67 -16.80
CA GLY A 79 -12.19 8.04 -16.75
C GLY A 79 -11.96 8.68 -15.38
N ASP A 80 -13.02 9.15 -14.74
CA ASP A 80 -12.99 9.72 -13.38
C ASP A 80 -13.62 8.77 -12.35
N THR A 81 -13.71 7.48 -12.65
CA THR A 81 -14.43 6.46 -11.87
C THR A 81 -13.47 5.62 -11.03
N TYR A 82 -13.76 5.51 -9.74
CA TYR A 82 -12.95 4.82 -8.75
C TYR A 82 -13.77 3.81 -7.96
N HIS A 83 -13.18 2.64 -7.72
CA HIS A 83 -13.72 1.63 -6.83
C HIS A 83 -12.89 1.59 -5.55
N VAL A 84 -13.54 1.62 -4.39
CA VAL A 84 -12.90 1.40 -3.09
C VAL A 84 -13.31 0.03 -2.58
N LEU A 85 -12.42 -0.94 -2.57
CA LEU A 85 -12.69 -2.26 -2.02
C LEU A 85 -12.42 -2.25 -0.52
N ILE A 86 -13.33 -2.80 0.27
CA ILE A 86 -13.13 -3.11 1.70
C ILE A 86 -13.07 -4.63 1.85
N GLY A 87 -11.92 -5.16 2.24
CA GLY A 87 -11.70 -6.61 2.39
C GLY A 87 -12.35 -7.21 3.66
N PRO A 88 -12.45 -8.55 3.74
CA PRO A 88 -13.11 -9.24 4.84
C PRO A 88 -12.27 -9.32 6.13
N ALA A 89 -11.02 -8.82 6.16
CA ALA A 89 -10.22 -8.88 7.39
C ALA A 89 -10.68 -7.90 8.47
N TYR A 90 -11.44 -6.87 8.11
CA TYR A 90 -11.97 -5.89 9.05
C TYR A 90 -13.13 -6.47 9.87
N ARG A 91 -12.88 -6.73 11.16
CA ARG A 91 -13.82 -7.42 12.05
C ARG A 91 -14.76 -6.48 12.82
N SER A 92 -14.39 -5.21 12.95
CA SER A 92 -15.18 -4.20 13.68
C SER A 92 -15.62 -3.05 12.77
N GLU A 93 -16.66 -2.33 13.17
CA GLU A 93 -17.12 -1.14 12.45
C GLU A 93 -16.05 -0.04 12.43
N GLU A 94 -15.34 0.11 13.54
CA GLU A 94 -14.25 1.05 13.72
C GLU A 94 -13.09 0.74 12.76
N SER A 95 -12.76 -0.54 12.57
CA SER A 95 -11.71 -0.95 11.61
C SER A 95 -12.12 -0.68 10.16
N VAL A 96 -13.39 -0.91 9.81
CA VAL A 96 -13.92 -0.56 8.48
C VAL A 96 -13.90 0.95 8.26
N LYS A 97 -14.30 1.73 9.26
CA LYS A 97 -14.30 3.19 9.21
C LYS A 97 -12.88 3.75 9.06
N ALA A 98 -11.93 3.21 9.83
CA ALA A 98 -10.53 3.62 9.75
C ALA A 98 -9.89 3.27 8.40
N ALA A 99 -10.10 2.06 7.89
CA ALA A 99 -9.64 1.67 6.56
C ALA A 99 -10.25 2.57 5.48
N LEU A 100 -11.56 2.79 5.53
CA LEU A 100 -12.25 3.65 4.57
C LEU A 100 -11.79 5.11 4.63
N ALA A 101 -11.57 5.68 5.81
CA ALA A 101 -11.06 7.05 5.93
C ALA A 101 -9.68 7.22 5.26
N HIS A 102 -8.82 6.20 5.40
CA HIS A 102 -7.52 6.15 4.74
C HIS A 102 -7.67 6.07 3.20
N GLU A 103 -8.53 5.19 2.68
CA GLU A 103 -8.81 5.12 1.24
C GLU A 103 -9.42 6.42 0.69
N LEU A 104 -10.30 7.08 1.45
CA LEU A 104 -10.86 8.38 1.07
C LEU A 104 -9.78 9.46 0.99
N ALA A 105 -8.74 9.41 1.84
CA ALA A 105 -7.60 10.31 1.75
C ALA A 105 -6.79 10.08 0.45
N HIS A 106 -6.63 8.83 0.01
CA HIS A 106 -6.04 8.54 -1.30
C HIS A 106 -6.88 9.06 -2.47
N LEU A 107 -8.21 9.05 -2.37
CA LEU A 107 -9.06 9.67 -3.40
C LEU A 107 -8.81 11.18 -3.54
N LEU A 108 -8.52 11.88 -2.44
CA LEU A 108 -8.09 13.28 -2.50
C LEU A 108 -6.77 13.42 -3.27
N GLN A 109 -5.78 12.57 -2.97
CA GLN A 109 -4.49 12.58 -3.66
C GLN A 109 -4.62 12.26 -5.16
N HIS A 110 -5.53 11.36 -5.54
CA HIS A 110 -5.88 11.08 -6.94
C HIS A 110 -6.49 12.30 -7.62
N ARG A 111 -7.47 12.96 -6.98
CA ARG A 111 -8.07 14.18 -7.48
C ARG A 111 -7.04 15.29 -7.69
N LEU A 112 -6.08 15.40 -6.79
CA LEU A 112 -4.97 16.35 -6.86
C LEU A 112 -3.85 15.91 -7.82
N LYS A 113 -3.98 14.72 -8.45
CA LYS A 113 -3.02 14.16 -9.42
C LYS A 113 -1.60 14.00 -8.84
N LEU A 114 -1.52 13.62 -7.57
CA LEU A 114 -0.24 13.44 -6.87
C LEU A 114 0.42 12.09 -7.16
N PHE A 115 -0.36 11.12 -7.66
CA PHE A 115 0.17 9.81 -8.02
C PHE A 115 1.07 9.91 -9.26
N PRO A 116 2.31 9.39 -9.21
CA PRO A 116 3.23 9.41 -10.34
C PRO A 116 2.68 8.61 -11.53
N LYS A 117 2.89 9.11 -12.75
CA LYS A 117 2.36 8.50 -13.98
C LYS A 117 3.17 7.32 -14.51
N ASP A 118 4.47 7.30 -14.22
CA ASP A 118 5.44 6.38 -14.84
C ASP A 118 6.07 5.43 -13.81
N VAL A 119 5.28 4.89 -12.88
CA VAL A 119 5.75 3.86 -11.96
C VAL A 119 5.90 2.54 -12.73
N PRO A 120 7.09 1.90 -12.78
CA PRO A 120 7.26 0.64 -13.49
C PRO A 120 6.34 -0.47 -12.97
N ARG A 121 5.79 -1.28 -13.87
CA ARG A 121 4.89 -2.42 -13.54
C ARG A 121 5.63 -3.76 -13.53
N PRO A 122 5.21 -4.71 -12.68
CA PRO A 122 4.59 -4.48 -11.38
C PRO A 122 5.71 -4.18 -10.40
N ALA A 123 5.84 -2.93 -9.94
CA ALA A 123 6.65 -2.68 -8.75
C ALA A 123 5.92 -3.34 -7.58
N GLY A 124 6.16 -4.64 -7.34
CA GLY A 124 5.55 -5.40 -6.25
C GLY A 124 5.80 -4.78 -4.87
N ALA A 125 6.70 -3.80 -4.79
CA ALA A 125 6.99 -2.96 -3.64
C ALA A 125 6.24 -1.60 -3.70
N VAL A 126 4.92 -1.65 -3.78
CA VAL A 126 4.07 -0.46 -3.96
C VAL A 126 4.25 0.55 -2.83
N ARG A 127 4.05 0.13 -1.57
CA ARG A 127 4.14 1.00 -0.38
C ARG A 127 5.54 1.60 -0.28
N SER A 128 6.56 0.85 -0.66
CA SER A 128 7.94 1.34 -0.74
C SER A 128 8.09 2.48 -1.75
N VAL A 129 7.44 2.38 -2.92
CA VAL A 129 7.55 3.39 -3.98
C VAL A 129 6.68 4.62 -3.70
N LEU A 130 5.60 4.45 -2.96
CA LEU A 130 4.57 5.47 -2.71
C LEU A 130 4.47 5.88 -1.24
N LEU A 131 5.51 5.56 -0.46
CA LEU A 131 5.56 5.81 0.98
C LEU A 131 5.15 7.23 1.38
N PRO A 132 5.53 8.31 0.68
CA PRO A 132 5.04 9.65 1.00
C PRO A 132 3.52 9.78 0.90
N LEU A 133 2.89 9.20 -0.12
CA LEU A 133 1.44 9.28 -0.28
C LEU A 133 0.72 8.53 0.85
N GLU A 134 1.24 7.39 1.28
CA GLU A 134 0.78 6.67 2.48
C GLU A 134 0.92 7.55 3.74
N VAL A 135 2.05 8.24 3.90
CA VAL A 135 2.25 9.19 5.01
C VAL A 135 1.22 10.31 4.96
N GLY A 136 0.97 10.89 3.79
CA GLY A 136 -0.01 11.95 3.61
C GLY A 136 -1.43 11.50 3.94
N ALA A 137 -1.82 10.29 3.53
CA ALA A 137 -3.12 9.73 3.85
C ALA A 137 -3.30 9.54 5.36
N GLU A 138 -2.31 8.97 6.05
CA GLU A 138 -2.35 8.83 7.51
C GLU A 138 -2.34 10.17 8.23
N GLU A 139 -1.54 11.14 7.77
CA GLU A 139 -1.48 12.48 8.33
C GLU A 139 -2.83 13.19 8.25
N LEU A 140 -3.51 13.09 7.10
CA LEU A 140 -4.84 13.65 6.93
C LEU A 140 -5.85 13.00 7.88
N VAL A 141 -5.86 11.68 7.98
CA VAL A 141 -6.79 10.97 8.87
C VAL A 141 -6.52 11.31 10.35
N LEU A 142 -5.25 11.31 10.78
CA LEU A 142 -4.87 11.66 12.14
C LEU A 142 -5.25 13.11 12.50
N ARG A 143 -5.15 14.04 11.54
CA ARG A 143 -5.45 15.46 11.75
C ARG A 143 -6.95 15.75 11.76
N GLU A 144 -7.68 15.23 10.78
CA GLU A 144 -9.09 15.58 10.56
C GLU A 144 -10.05 14.67 11.35
N LEU A 145 -9.63 13.45 11.69
CA LEU A 145 -10.43 12.44 12.37
C LEU A 145 -9.64 11.78 13.52
N PRO A 146 -9.28 12.52 14.59
CA PRO A 146 -8.35 12.04 15.62
C PRO A 146 -8.79 10.73 16.28
N GLU A 147 -10.07 10.56 16.58
CA GLU A 147 -10.61 9.31 17.14
C GLU A 147 -10.42 8.11 16.20
N ILE A 148 -10.53 8.33 14.88
CA ILE A 148 -10.28 7.30 13.85
C ILE A 148 -8.79 7.08 13.66
N GLY A 149 -7.99 8.14 13.78
CA GLY A 149 -6.53 8.07 13.79
C GLY A 149 -5.99 7.16 14.90
N GLU A 150 -6.58 7.18 16.10
CA GLU A 150 -6.22 6.22 17.16
C GLU A 150 -6.51 4.77 16.75
N VAL A 151 -7.61 4.52 16.03
CA VAL A 151 -7.92 3.19 15.50
C VAL A 151 -6.86 2.77 14.49
N ARG A 152 -6.43 3.68 13.59
CA ARG A 152 -5.35 3.43 12.63
C ARG A 152 -4.06 3.02 13.33
N ILE A 153 -3.67 3.73 14.40
CA ILE A 153 -2.46 3.40 15.20
C ILE A 153 -2.57 1.99 15.77
N ARG A 154 -3.71 1.64 16.38
CA ARG A 154 -3.92 0.29 16.92
C ARG A 154 -3.85 -0.79 15.84
N MET A 155 -4.48 -0.55 14.68
CA MET A 155 -4.44 -1.48 13.54
C MET A 155 -3.00 -1.72 13.06
N ALA A 156 -2.21 -0.65 12.88
CA ALA A 156 -0.81 -0.78 12.47
C ALA A 156 0.04 -1.53 13.52
N GLN A 157 -0.22 -1.32 14.82
CA GLN A 157 0.43 -2.07 15.90
C GLN A 157 0.02 -3.55 15.93
N GLU A 158 -1.23 -3.88 15.62
CA GLU A 158 -1.70 -5.26 15.50
C GLU A 158 -1.04 -5.95 14.31
N GLU A 159 -1.03 -5.31 13.14
CA GLU A 159 -0.42 -5.84 11.92
C GLU A 159 1.09 -6.07 12.09
N ALA A 160 1.79 -5.12 12.72
CA ALA A 160 3.21 -5.28 13.05
C ALA A 160 3.49 -6.46 14.01
N ARG A 161 2.57 -6.77 14.93
CA ARG A 161 2.69 -7.91 15.87
C ARG A 161 2.39 -9.25 15.20
N GLU A 162 1.47 -9.26 14.24
CA GLU A 162 1.10 -10.44 13.47
C GLU A 162 2.10 -10.76 12.35
N TRP A 163 2.99 -9.83 12.03
CA TRP A 163 4.01 -10.00 11.00
C TRP A 163 4.78 -11.32 11.11
N ARG A 164 4.95 -11.99 9.98
CA ARG A 164 5.78 -13.18 9.80
C ARG A 164 6.54 -13.05 8.51
N ARG A 165 7.78 -13.55 8.49
CA ARG A 165 8.58 -13.64 7.27
C ARG A 165 7.85 -14.52 6.25
N THR A 166 7.70 -13.98 5.04
CA THR A 166 7.05 -14.66 3.91
C THR A 166 8.05 -15.46 3.09
N GLY A 167 9.33 -15.08 3.14
CA GLY A 167 10.38 -15.64 2.28
C GLY A 167 10.44 -14.96 0.90
N ASP A 168 9.48 -14.10 0.59
CA ASP A 168 9.51 -13.20 -0.56
C ASP A 168 10.10 -11.85 -0.09
N PRO A 169 11.27 -11.44 -0.59
CA PRO A 169 11.94 -10.23 -0.13
C PRO A 169 11.13 -8.94 -0.36
N ILE A 170 10.33 -8.88 -1.42
CA ILE A 170 9.49 -7.72 -1.74
C ILE A 170 8.31 -7.64 -0.78
N LEU A 171 7.63 -8.76 -0.53
CA LEU A 171 6.55 -8.79 0.46
C LEU A 171 7.07 -8.54 1.87
N ASP A 172 8.26 -9.05 2.21
CA ASP A 172 8.90 -8.81 3.50
C ASP A 172 9.22 -7.31 3.70
N LEU A 173 9.68 -6.60 2.65
CA LEU A 173 9.87 -5.15 2.69
C LEU A 173 8.55 -4.39 2.90
N GLU A 174 7.54 -4.70 2.09
CA GLU A 174 6.22 -4.05 2.15
C GLU A 174 5.57 -4.20 3.52
N ASN A 175 5.67 -5.39 4.09
CA ASN A 175 5.21 -5.69 5.43
C ASN A 175 6.02 -4.94 6.49
N ALA A 176 7.34 -4.86 6.35
CA ALA A 176 8.19 -4.14 7.29
C ALA A 176 7.96 -2.61 7.27
N LEU A 177 7.39 -2.09 6.19
CA LEU A 177 6.98 -0.70 6.05
C LEU A 177 5.57 -0.41 6.59
N VAL A 178 4.79 -1.40 7.01
CA VAL A 178 3.37 -1.22 7.32
C VAL A 178 3.06 -0.15 8.37
N ALA A 179 3.89 -0.07 9.40
CA ALA A 179 3.77 0.90 10.48
C ALA A 179 4.52 2.21 10.22
N VAL A 180 5.33 2.29 9.15
CA VAL A 180 6.16 3.45 8.85
C VAL A 180 5.33 4.68 8.48
N PRO A 181 4.33 4.60 7.57
CA PRO A 181 3.50 5.74 7.20
C PRO A 181 2.91 6.45 8.42
N ILE A 182 2.26 5.68 9.29
CA ILE A 182 1.58 6.20 10.47
C ILE A 182 2.56 6.77 11.50
N ARG A 183 3.73 6.15 11.67
CA ARG A 183 4.76 6.69 12.58
C ARG A 183 5.32 8.02 12.08
N LEU A 184 5.56 8.14 10.77
CA LEU A 184 6.04 9.39 10.17
C LEU A 184 4.98 10.48 10.22
N ALA A 185 3.72 10.15 9.94
CA ALA A 185 2.58 11.06 10.06
C ALA A 185 2.40 11.54 11.51
N ALA A 186 2.36 10.62 12.48
CA ALA A 186 2.27 10.96 13.90
C ALA A 186 3.41 11.88 14.35
N ARG A 187 4.64 11.64 13.87
CA ARG A 187 5.79 12.50 14.15
C ARG A 187 5.59 13.92 13.63
N ARG A 188 5.09 14.09 12.40
CA ARG A 188 4.84 15.41 11.79
C ARG A 188 3.79 16.21 12.54
N LEU A 189 2.82 15.52 13.12
CA LEU A 189 1.74 16.10 13.92
C LEU A 189 2.11 16.28 15.40
N GLY A 190 3.31 15.85 15.84
CA GLY A 190 3.72 15.93 17.25
C GLY A 190 2.97 14.97 18.18
N LEU A 191 2.43 13.87 17.64
CA LEU A 191 1.74 12.82 18.39
C LEU A 191 2.71 11.74 18.90
N ASP A 192 2.22 10.82 19.74
CA ASP A 192 3.02 9.67 20.16
C ASP A 192 3.45 8.83 18.95
N THR A 193 4.76 8.56 18.87
CA THR A 193 5.39 7.83 17.76
C THR A 193 5.77 6.41 18.14
N SER A 194 5.29 5.89 19.28
CA SER A 194 5.53 4.54 19.80
C SER A 194 4.89 3.40 18.98
N VAL A 195 4.76 3.57 17.67
CA VAL A 195 4.31 2.52 16.76
C VAL A 195 5.44 1.54 16.53
N GLN A 196 5.25 0.29 16.97
CA GLN A 196 6.22 -0.79 16.77
C GLN A 196 6.30 -1.15 15.28
N GLU A 197 7.52 -1.37 14.79
CA GLU A 197 7.77 -1.85 13.43
C GLU A 197 8.29 -3.28 13.46
N PRO A 198 7.98 -4.09 12.43
CA PRO A 198 8.60 -5.40 12.28
C PRO A 198 10.13 -5.31 12.19
N SER A 199 10.81 -6.23 12.87
CA SER A 199 12.26 -6.38 12.79
C SER A 199 12.65 -7.10 11.50
N ILE A 200 13.48 -6.47 10.67
CA ILE A 200 14.08 -7.11 9.51
C ILE A 200 15.40 -7.74 9.93
N GLU A 201 15.52 -9.07 9.79
CA GLU A 201 16.76 -9.80 10.07
C GLU A 201 17.82 -9.64 8.97
N ASP A 202 17.34 -9.63 7.72
CA ASP A 202 18.16 -9.46 6.52
C ASP A 202 18.84 -8.07 6.52
N PRO A 203 20.18 -8.00 6.58
CA PRO A 203 20.89 -6.72 6.62
C PRO A 203 20.68 -5.85 5.39
N GLU A 204 20.65 -6.43 4.19
CA GLU A 204 20.53 -5.69 2.93
C GLU A 204 19.13 -5.10 2.80
N LEU A 205 18.10 -5.90 3.12
CA LEU A 205 16.72 -5.42 3.13
C LEU A 205 16.49 -4.33 4.19
N ARG A 206 17.18 -4.42 5.33
CA ARG A 206 17.15 -3.40 6.38
C ARG A 206 17.73 -2.08 5.87
N GLU A 207 18.86 -2.13 5.19
CA GLU A 207 19.48 -0.93 4.58
C GLU A 207 18.54 -0.28 3.56
N VAL A 208 17.94 -1.06 2.66
CA VAL A 208 16.94 -0.57 1.70
C VAL A 208 15.79 0.14 2.41
N LYS A 209 15.19 -0.49 3.43
CA LYS A 209 14.13 0.12 4.24
C LYS A 209 14.59 1.44 4.87
N GLU A 210 15.76 1.47 5.49
CA GLU A 210 16.29 2.65 6.15
C GLU A 210 16.51 3.82 5.18
N GLU A 211 17.02 3.54 3.98
CA GLU A 211 17.18 4.54 2.93
C GLU A 211 15.82 5.10 2.48
N LEU A 212 14.84 4.24 2.20
CA LEU A 212 13.48 4.65 1.81
C LEU A 212 12.82 5.52 2.89
N VAL A 213 12.93 5.13 4.16
CA VAL A 213 12.40 5.89 5.31
C VAL A 213 13.11 7.23 5.43
N LYS A 214 14.44 7.27 5.27
CA LYS A 214 15.23 8.50 5.34
C LYS A 214 14.83 9.48 4.24
N LEU A 215 14.63 8.99 3.02
CA LEU A 215 14.15 9.80 1.90
C LEU A 215 12.78 10.39 2.19
N ALA A 216 11.81 9.57 2.63
CA ALA A 216 10.44 9.99 2.85
C ALA A 216 10.28 11.09 3.92
N ARG A 217 11.19 11.18 4.90
CA ARG A 217 11.12 12.20 5.97
C ARG A 217 11.05 13.64 5.42
N GLY A 218 11.79 13.91 4.34
CA GLY A 218 11.90 15.25 3.76
C GLY A 218 10.93 15.54 2.61
N VAL A 219 9.99 14.65 2.33
CA VAL A 219 9.07 14.77 1.19
C VAL A 219 7.75 15.38 1.67
N ASP A 220 7.29 16.46 1.04
CA ASP A 220 5.90 16.90 1.20
C ASP A 220 4.98 15.94 0.41
N PRO A 221 4.07 15.20 1.08
CA PRO A 221 3.23 14.21 0.43
C PRO A 221 2.09 14.84 -0.38
N TRP A 222 1.93 16.16 -0.31
CA TRP A 222 0.95 16.94 -1.05
C TRP A 222 1.58 17.76 -2.20
N ASP A 223 2.90 17.70 -2.38
CA ASP A 223 3.60 18.29 -3.52
C ASP A 223 3.97 17.23 -4.56
N GLN A 224 3.49 17.42 -5.80
CA GLN A 224 3.69 16.46 -6.88
C GLN A 224 5.17 16.26 -7.24
N SER A 225 5.99 17.33 -7.20
CA SER A 225 7.39 17.26 -7.61
C SER A 225 8.22 16.47 -6.60
N ASP A 226 7.93 16.65 -5.33
CA ASP A 226 8.54 15.92 -4.22
C ASP A 226 8.18 14.43 -4.26
N VAL A 227 6.90 14.11 -4.48
CA VAL A 227 6.43 12.72 -4.65
C VAL A 227 7.10 12.06 -5.85
N GLU A 228 7.11 12.69 -7.03
CA GLU A 228 7.74 12.13 -8.24
C GLU A 228 9.25 11.90 -8.05
N ARG A 229 9.93 12.83 -7.36
CA ARG A 229 11.37 12.70 -7.04
C ARG A 229 11.62 11.52 -6.11
N TYR A 230 10.79 11.36 -5.08
CA TYR A 230 10.86 10.21 -4.18
C TYR A 230 10.68 8.91 -4.97
N THR A 231 9.59 8.80 -5.73
CA THR A 231 9.24 7.61 -6.51
C THR A 231 10.36 7.21 -7.46
N ARG A 232 10.95 8.15 -8.21
CA ARG A 232 12.06 7.83 -9.12
C ARG A 232 13.26 7.27 -8.37
N LYS A 233 13.58 7.84 -7.20
CA LYS A 233 14.73 7.41 -6.40
C LYS A 233 14.48 6.07 -5.73
N SER A 234 13.29 5.84 -5.19
CA SER A 234 12.92 4.56 -4.57
C SER A 234 12.92 3.43 -5.60
N VAL A 235 12.39 3.66 -6.81
CA VAL A 235 12.49 2.71 -7.92
C VAL A 235 13.94 2.36 -8.24
N SER A 236 14.84 3.35 -8.32
CA SER A 236 16.27 3.07 -8.56
C SER A 236 16.87 2.18 -7.47
N ILE A 237 16.64 2.50 -6.19
CA ILE A 237 17.15 1.73 -5.04
C ILE A 237 16.65 0.28 -5.12
N LEU A 238 15.35 0.10 -5.37
CA LEU A 238 14.74 -1.23 -5.44
C LEU A 238 15.26 -2.04 -6.62
N LEU A 239 15.43 -1.43 -7.79
CA LEU A 239 16.00 -2.09 -8.97
C LEU A 239 17.45 -2.50 -8.74
N ASP A 240 18.27 -1.60 -8.18
CA ASP A 240 19.66 -1.90 -7.87
C ASP A 240 19.77 -3.08 -6.90
N TRP A 241 18.96 -3.07 -5.83
CA TRP A 241 18.90 -4.18 -4.87
C TRP A 241 18.43 -5.49 -5.51
N LEU A 242 17.34 -5.48 -6.28
CA LEU A 242 16.83 -6.68 -6.97
C LEU A 242 17.86 -7.27 -7.94
N LEU A 243 18.56 -6.42 -8.70
CA LEU A 243 19.60 -6.88 -9.63
C LEU A 243 20.81 -7.47 -8.90
N ASP A 244 21.10 -7.02 -7.68
CA ASP A 244 22.17 -7.58 -6.86
C ASP A 244 21.78 -8.96 -6.29
N GLN A 245 20.53 -9.11 -5.83
CA GLN A 245 19.99 -10.40 -5.39
C GLN A 245 20.12 -11.47 -6.49
N ASP A 246 19.78 -11.13 -7.74
CA ASP A 246 19.88 -12.05 -8.88
C ASP A 246 21.33 -12.49 -9.17
N ARG A 247 22.31 -11.60 -9.00
CA ARG A 247 23.74 -11.92 -9.19
C ARG A 247 24.25 -12.89 -8.12
N HIS A 248 23.83 -12.69 -6.87
CA HIS A 248 24.19 -13.58 -5.75
C HIS A 248 23.55 -14.97 -5.88
N HIS A 249 22.32 -15.06 -6.36
CA HIS A 249 21.67 -16.35 -6.67
C HIS A 249 22.35 -17.05 -7.86
N SER A 250 22.69 -16.32 -8.94
CA SER A 250 23.34 -16.90 -10.13
C SER A 250 24.75 -17.44 -9.87
N THR A 251 25.50 -16.82 -8.96
CA THR A 251 26.87 -17.24 -8.59
C THR A 251 26.88 -18.46 -7.67
N SER A 252 25.90 -18.59 -6.77
CA SER A 252 25.76 -19.77 -5.90
C SER A 252 25.37 -21.03 -6.67
N ASP A 253 24.52 -20.93 -7.69
CA ASP A 253 24.17 -22.05 -8.58
C ASP A 253 25.32 -22.48 -9.51
N SER A 254 26.17 -21.55 -9.92
CA SER A 254 27.35 -21.86 -10.75
C SER A 254 28.42 -22.68 -10.02
N ASN A 255 28.48 -22.59 -8.68
CA ASN A 255 29.41 -23.36 -7.85
C ASN A 255 28.93 -24.79 -7.52
N ASN A 256 27.68 -25.14 -7.85
CA ASN A 256 27.14 -26.48 -7.64
C ASN A 256 27.16 -27.38 -8.88
N ARG A 257 27.65 -26.90 -10.03
CA ARG A 257 27.97 -27.76 -11.18
C ARG A 257 29.43 -28.20 -11.10
N LYS A 258 29.70 -29.27 -10.35
CA LYS A 258 30.91 -30.07 -10.62
C LYS A 258 30.82 -30.58 -12.06
N PRO A 259 31.87 -30.41 -12.89
CA PRO A 259 31.90 -31.05 -14.19
C PRO A 259 31.90 -32.57 -13.96
N SER A 260 30.84 -33.25 -14.42
CA SER A 260 30.84 -34.71 -14.48
C SER A 260 31.95 -35.13 -15.44
N SER A 261 33.00 -35.70 -14.87
CA SER A 261 34.12 -36.29 -15.60
C SER A 261 33.70 -37.62 -16.20
N GLU A 262 32.89 -37.61 -17.26
CA GLU A 262 32.67 -38.78 -18.10
C GLU A 262 32.60 -38.37 -19.56
N PHE A 263 33.76 -38.23 -20.19
CA PHE A 263 33.96 -38.57 -21.61
C PHE A 263 35.47 -38.69 -21.88
N ARG A 264 36.10 -39.74 -21.34
CA ARG A 264 37.34 -40.27 -21.93
C ARG A 264 36.95 -41.38 -22.91
N ARG A 265 36.85 -41.00 -24.19
CA ARG A 265 36.94 -41.96 -25.29
C ARG A 265 38.34 -42.57 -25.29
N ARG A 266 38.43 -43.89 -25.12
CA ARG A 266 39.22 -44.82 -25.95
C ARG A 266 38.63 -46.21 -25.81
#